data_AF-A0A1X7NP06-F1
#
_entry.id   AF-A0A1X7NP06-F1
#
_cell.length_a   1.000
_cell.length_b   1.000
_cell.length_c   1.000
_cell.angle_alpha   90.00
_cell.angle_beta   90.00
_cell.angle_gamma   90.00
#
_symmetry.space_group_name_H-M   'P 1'
#
loop_
_entity.id
_entity.type
_entity.pdbx_description
1 polymer ?
#
loop_
_entity_poly.entity_id
_entity_poly.type
_entity_poly.pdbx_seq_one_letter_code
_entity_poly.pdbx_strand_id
1 'polypeptide(L)'
;MTQDLAARLDAHQSALAEQLLARATGVCLIHALPGAGKSTLLKRISAMTGAPVHRTAPVEPSPARGPILIDLQDGSDIRLPDEPDRLWIVVTIPEHVQDYSRLAIYGKLHQLGNTDLFAAGTAAVGSGWPAIAVHHDRAFGDRNTARTFLSDVVLKQLHPDLIDLLQAIALSRNGLAEEQLDVGHRADLRWLAPLLTVDPSKVWRLKSGCIAVSILEEILKMEPVSPGAAEVLFRNAQPDFAIRSLVRAGQRKSALDLLSRCGGVMFGHLHGAQAT
;
A
#
# COMPACT_ATOMS: atom_id res chain seq x y z
N MET A 1 -7.91 26.52 0.97
CA MET A 1 -6.91 25.43 0.78
C MET A 1 -7.50 24.17 0.16
N THR A 2 -8.71 23.74 0.53
CA THR A 2 -9.35 22.51 0.00
C THR A 2 -9.72 22.56 -1.49
N GLN A 3 -10.20 23.70 -2.01
CA GLN A 3 -10.55 23.85 -3.44
C GLN A 3 -9.35 23.72 -4.39
N ASP A 4 -8.16 24.16 -3.96
CA ASP A 4 -6.92 24.06 -4.74
C ASP A 4 -6.40 22.61 -4.82
N LEU A 5 -6.52 21.84 -3.73
CA LEU A 5 -6.13 20.43 -3.72
C LEU A 5 -7.03 19.59 -4.64
N ALA A 6 -8.34 19.85 -4.62
CA ALA A 6 -9.29 19.13 -5.46
C ALA A 6 -9.03 19.36 -6.96
N ALA A 7 -8.80 20.61 -7.36
CA ALA A 7 -8.45 20.95 -8.74
C ALA A 7 -7.13 20.29 -9.18
N ARG A 8 -6.12 20.25 -8.30
CA ARG A 8 -4.82 19.63 -8.59
C ARG A 8 -4.91 18.11 -8.73
N LEU A 9 -5.69 17.43 -7.89
CA LEU A 9 -5.93 16.00 -8.05
C LEU A 9 -6.74 15.69 -9.31
N ASP A 10 -7.73 16.53 -9.64
CA ASP A 10 -8.51 16.35 -10.86
C ASP A 10 -7.64 16.49 -12.11
N ALA A 11 -6.78 17.51 -12.15
CA ALA A 11 -5.80 17.71 -13.21
C ALA A 11 -4.81 16.53 -13.32
N HIS A 12 -4.31 16.03 -12.19
CA HIS A 12 -3.41 14.86 -12.16
C HIS A 12 -4.09 13.60 -12.69
N GLN A 13 -5.30 13.30 -12.24
CA GLN A 13 -6.07 12.14 -12.70
C GLN A 13 -6.42 12.25 -14.19
N SER A 14 -6.66 13.46 -14.69
CA SER A 14 -6.87 13.71 -16.14
C SER A 14 -5.60 13.46 -16.95
N ALA A 15 -4.47 14.03 -16.51
CA ALA A 15 -3.19 13.82 -17.17
C ALA A 15 -2.78 12.34 -17.17
N LEU A 16 -3.01 11.63 -16.07
CA LEU A 16 -2.74 10.20 -15.97
C LEU A 16 -3.63 9.38 -16.91
N ALA A 17 -4.93 9.72 -17.01
CA ALA A 17 -5.83 9.09 -17.97
C ALA A 17 -5.36 9.29 -19.42
N GLU A 18 -4.98 10.50 -19.80
CA GLU A 18 -4.42 10.81 -21.13
C GLU A 18 -3.14 10.02 -21.42
N GLN A 19 -2.22 9.95 -20.45
CA GLN A 19 -0.98 9.17 -20.57
C GLN A 19 -1.21 7.67 -20.74
N LEU A 20 -2.26 7.12 -20.12
CA LEU A 20 -2.64 5.73 -20.31
C LEU A 20 -3.19 5.51 -21.73
N LEU A 21 -4.10 6.38 -22.16
CA LEU A 21 -4.74 6.29 -23.47
C LEU A 21 -3.79 6.51 -24.65
N ALA A 22 -2.70 7.28 -24.46
CA ALA A 22 -1.70 7.51 -25.49
C ALA A 22 -0.97 6.23 -25.98
N ARG A 23 -1.08 5.12 -25.25
CA ARG A 23 -0.33 3.88 -25.52
C ARG A 23 -0.93 3.02 -26.62
N ALA A 24 -2.19 3.25 -27.00
CA ALA A 24 -2.99 2.52 -28.00
C ALA A 24 -3.17 1.00 -27.74
N THR A 25 -2.13 0.27 -27.31
CA THR A 25 -2.09 -1.18 -27.06
C THR A 25 -1.31 -1.49 -25.77
N GLY A 26 -1.49 -2.69 -25.22
CA GLY A 26 -0.71 -3.17 -24.07
C GLY A 26 -1.55 -3.48 -22.84
N VAL A 27 -0.88 -3.79 -21.72
CA VAL A 27 -1.54 -4.00 -20.42
C VAL A 27 -1.02 -2.99 -19.42
N CYS A 28 -1.94 -2.26 -18.79
CA CYS A 28 -1.73 -1.44 -17.63
C CYS A 28 -2.40 -2.10 -16.41
N LEU A 29 -1.58 -2.55 -15.47
CA LEU A 29 -2.04 -2.98 -14.16
C LEU A 29 -2.04 -1.78 -13.19
N ILE A 30 -3.14 -1.57 -12.48
CA ILE A 30 -3.26 -0.55 -11.43
C ILE A 30 -3.38 -1.28 -10.09
N HIS A 31 -2.31 -1.30 -9.32
CA HIS A 31 -2.24 -1.91 -8.00
C HIS A 31 -1.98 -0.85 -6.93
N ALA A 32 -3.03 -0.45 -6.21
CA ALA A 32 -2.96 0.58 -5.19
C ALA A 32 -3.96 0.33 -4.07
N LEU A 33 -3.76 1.00 -2.95
CA LEU A 33 -4.57 0.89 -1.74
C LEU A 33 -6.04 1.34 -1.93
N PRO A 34 -6.96 0.91 -1.05
CA PRO A 34 -8.30 1.48 -0.97
C PRO A 34 -8.31 3.00 -0.88
N GLY A 35 -9.15 3.61 -1.71
CA GLY A 35 -9.29 5.07 -1.77
C GLY A 35 -8.10 5.83 -2.39
N ALA A 36 -7.17 5.14 -3.06
CA ALA A 36 -6.14 5.79 -3.88
C ALA A 36 -6.67 6.44 -5.18
N GLY A 37 -7.97 6.31 -5.49
CA GLY A 37 -8.57 6.90 -6.69
C GLY A 37 -8.69 5.97 -7.90
N LYS A 38 -8.41 4.67 -7.75
CA LYS A 38 -8.49 3.65 -8.84
C LYS A 38 -9.81 3.70 -9.61
N SER A 39 -10.94 3.61 -8.91
CA SER A 39 -12.27 3.65 -9.54
C SER A 39 -12.60 5.03 -10.12
N THR A 40 -12.02 6.11 -9.58
CA THR A 40 -12.16 7.46 -10.16
C THR A 40 -11.43 7.56 -11.49
N LEU A 41 -10.21 7.01 -11.58
CA LEU A 41 -9.44 6.94 -12.81
C LEU A 41 -10.17 6.12 -13.88
N LEU A 42 -10.66 4.92 -13.54
CA LEU A 42 -11.41 4.09 -14.48
C LEU A 42 -12.69 4.78 -14.98
N LYS A 43 -13.46 5.43 -14.09
CA LYS A 43 -14.65 6.21 -14.49
C LYS A 43 -14.29 7.36 -15.43
N ARG A 44 -13.15 8.03 -15.20
CA ARG A 44 -12.67 9.11 -16.06
C ARG A 44 -12.30 8.59 -17.45
N ILE A 45 -11.54 7.50 -17.51
CA ILE A 45 -11.17 6.87 -18.78
C ILE A 45 -12.41 6.37 -19.53
N SER A 46 -13.38 5.78 -18.81
CA SER A 46 -14.68 5.37 -19.35
C SER A 46 -15.43 6.56 -19.96
N ALA A 47 -15.49 7.70 -19.27
CA ALA A 47 -16.12 8.91 -19.78
C ALA A 47 -15.40 9.49 -21.02
N MET A 48 -14.07 9.40 -21.09
CA MET A 48 -13.27 9.89 -22.23
C MET A 48 -13.39 9.01 -23.48
N THR A 49 -13.59 7.70 -23.32
CA THR A 49 -13.53 6.72 -24.41
C THR A 49 -14.88 6.08 -24.76
N GLY A 50 -15.88 6.24 -23.89
CA GLY A 50 -17.14 5.50 -23.98
C GLY A 50 -17.00 4.01 -23.62
N ALA A 51 -15.81 3.53 -23.23
CA ALA A 51 -15.59 2.14 -22.88
C ALA A 51 -16.28 1.79 -21.54
N PRO A 52 -17.05 0.70 -21.46
CA PRO A 52 -17.64 0.26 -20.20
C PRO A 52 -16.56 -0.28 -19.25
N VAL A 53 -16.81 -0.13 -17.94
CA VAL A 53 -15.98 -0.74 -16.89
C VAL A 53 -16.56 -2.11 -16.54
N HIS A 54 -15.80 -3.16 -16.82
CA HIS A 54 -16.16 -4.54 -16.52
C HIS A 54 -15.71 -4.92 -15.11
N ARG A 55 -16.50 -5.75 -14.42
CA ARG A 55 -16.11 -6.32 -13.10
C ARG A 55 -15.47 -7.71 -13.20
N THR A 56 -15.54 -8.30 -14.38
CA THR A 56 -14.98 -9.60 -14.72
C THR A 56 -14.26 -9.47 -16.05
N ALA A 57 -13.32 -10.38 -16.35
CA ALA A 57 -12.78 -10.46 -17.70
C ALA A 57 -13.92 -10.69 -18.70
N PRO A 58 -13.93 -9.98 -19.84
CA PRO A 58 -14.75 -10.38 -20.96
C PRO A 58 -14.32 -11.79 -21.40
N VAL A 59 -15.28 -12.71 -21.51
CA VAL A 59 -15.04 -14.07 -22.00
C VAL A 59 -14.92 -14.09 -23.53
N GLU A 60 -15.52 -13.10 -24.19
CA GLU A 60 -15.52 -12.92 -25.63
C GLU A 60 -14.82 -11.61 -26.02
N PRO A 61 -14.14 -11.56 -27.17
CA PRO A 61 -13.52 -10.35 -27.69
C PRO A 61 -14.55 -9.22 -27.78
N SER A 62 -14.25 -8.07 -27.20
CA SER A 62 -15.22 -6.96 -27.20
C SER A 62 -15.30 -6.34 -28.60
N PRO A 63 -16.49 -6.21 -29.21
CA PRO A 63 -16.65 -5.64 -30.55
C PRO A 63 -16.35 -4.13 -30.60
N ALA A 64 -16.21 -3.47 -29.45
CA ALA A 64 -15.91 -2.05 -29.36
C ALA A 64 -14.44 -1.77 -29.68
N ARG A 65 -14.17 -0.79 -30.55
CA ARG A 65 -12.82 -0.27 -30.81
C ARG A 65 -12.43 0.73 -29.70
N GLY A 66 -11.87 0.23 -28.61
CA GLY A 66 -11.46 1.06 -27.47
C GLY A 66 -10.68 0.27 -26.42
N PRO A 67 -10.21 0.92 -25.34
CA PRO A 67 -9.57 0.21 -24.24
C PRO A 67 -10.55 -0.72 -23.54
N ILE A 68 -10.03 -1.77 -22.91
CA ILE A 68 -10.79 -2.66 -22.05
C ILE A 68 -10.50 -2.27 -20.61
N LEU A 69 -11.53 -1.83 -19.90
CA LEU A 69 -11.43 -1.34 -18.53
C LEU A 69 -11.98 -2.40 -17.58
N ILE A 70 -11.18 -2.84 -16.61
CA ILE A 70 -11.56 -3.88 -15.67
C ILE A 70 -11.29 -3.42 -14.23
N ASP A 71 -12.31 -3.47 -13.39
CA ASP A 71 -12.24 -3.29 -11.93
C ASP A 71 -12.52 -4.64 -11.28
N LEU A 72 -11.47 -5.45 -11.09
CA LEU A 72 -11.62 -6.79 -10.52
C LEU A 72 -11.93 -6.71 -9.04
N GLN A 73 -12.89 -7.53 -8.61
CA GLN A 73 -13.16 -7.71 -7.18
C GLN A 73 -12.10 -8.61 -6.55
N ASP A 74 -11.84 -8.40 -5.26
CA ASP A 74 -10.93 -9.24 -4.47
C ASP A 74 -11.33 -10.73 -4.59
N GLY A 75 -10.34 -11.60 -4.80
CA GLY A 75 -10.53 -13.05 -4.98
C GLY A 75 -11.02 -13.48 -6.36
N SER A 76 -11.12 -12.56 -7.33
CA SER A 76 -11.45 -12.89 -8.72
C SER A 76 -10.17 -13.23 -9.49
N ASP A 77 -10.11 -14.45 -10.04
CA ASP A 77 -9.09 -14.82 -11.00
C ASP A 77 -9.44 -14.28 -12.39
N ILE A 78 -8.45 -13.70 -13.08
CA ILE A 78 -8.62 -13.22 -14.44
C ILE A 78 -7.74 -14.00 -15.42
N ARG A 79 -8.36 -14.43 -16.52
CA ARG A 79 -7.68 -14.80 -17.76
C ARG A 79 -8.03 -13.79 -18.83
N LEU A 80 -7.04 -13.05 -19.31
CA LEU A 80 -7.24 -12.10 -20.40
C LEU A 80 -7.42 -12.89 -21.72
N PRO A 81 -8.43 -12.58 -22.55
CA PRO A 81 -8.51 -13.12 -23.91
C PRO A 81 -7.37 -12.55 -24.78
N ASP A 82 -7.08 -13.23 -25.89
CA ASP A 82 -5.98 -12.89 -26.81
C ASP A 82 -6.36 -11.71 -27.72
N GLU A 83 -6.33 -10.49 -27.17
CA GLU A 83 -6.49 -9.24 -27.93
C GLU A 83 -5.22 -8.35 -27.78
N PRO A 84 -4.10 -8.70 -28.46
CA PRO A 84 -2.81 -7.98 -28.32
C PRO A 84 -2.86 -6.55 -28.87
N ASP A 85 -3.77 -6.26 -29.81
CA ASP A 85 -3.93 -4.95 -30.44
C ASP A 85 -4.79 -3.98 -29.62
N ARG A 86 -5.01 -4.27 -28.33
CA ARG A 86 -5.84 -3.46 -27.44
C ARG A 86 -5.10 -3.05 -26.19
N LEU A 87 -5.50 -1.90 -25.65
CA LEU A 87 -5.09 -1.44 -24.34
C LEU A 87 -6.02 -2.03 -23.27
N TRP A 88 -5.44 -2.84 -22.40
CA TRP A 88 -6.07 -3.39 -21.21
C TRP A 88 -5.70 -2.53 -20.00
N ILE A 89 -6.68 -2.05 -19.25
CA ILE A 89 -6.47 -1.32 -18.01
C ILE A 89 -7.19 -2.08 -16.91
N VAL A 90 -6.40 -2.77 -16.07
CA VAL A 90 -6.89 -3.70 -15.07
C VAL A 90 -6.55 -3.17 -13.69
N VAL A 91 -7.55 -2.92 -12.87
CA VAL A 91 -7.37 -2.68 -11.44
C VAL A 91 -7.41 -4.03 -10.73
N THR A 92 -6.26 -4.48 -10.21
CA THR A 92 -6.16 -5.68 -9.39
C THR A 92 -4.82 -5.74 -8.63
N ILE A 93 -4.68 -6.75 -7.78
CA ILE A 93 -3.46 -7.14 -7.10
C ILE A 93 -2.71 -8.14 -8.03
N PRO A 94 -1.39 -8.02 -8.23
CA PRO A 94 -0.65 -8.91 -9.14
C PRO A 94 -0.91 -10.41 -8.94
N GLU A 95 -1.05 -10.85 -7.68
CA GLU A 95 -1.27 -12.23 -7.29
C GLU A 95 -2.61 -12.80 -7.76
N HIS A 96 -3.60 -11.95 -8.07
CA HIS A 96 -4.91 -12.38 -8.61
C HIS A 96 -4.89 -12.59 -10.13
N VAL A 97 -3.79 -12.25 -10.82
CA VAL A 97 -3.67 -12.50 -12.25
C VAL A 97 -3.06 -13.87 -12.45
N GLN A 98 -3.88 -14.82 -12.90
CA GLN A 98 -3.39 -16.13 -13.33
C GLN A 98 -2.38 -15.94 -14.46
N ASP A 99 -1.24 -16.63 -14.36
CA ASP A 99 -0.11 -16.48 -15.27
C ASP A 99 0.31 -15.00 -15.47
N TYR A 100 0.55 -14.24 -14.38
CA TYR A 100 1.02 -12.85 -14.46
C TYR A 100 2.15 -12.61 -15.48
N SER A 101 3.07 -13.58 -15.63
CA SER A 101 4.14 -13.55 -16.63
C SER A 101 3.64 -13.49 -18.08
N ARG A 102 2.47 -14.05 -18.39
CA ARG A 102 1.84 -14.00 -19.71
C ARG A 102 1.29 -12.63 -20.07
N LEU A 103 1.15 -11.70 -19.12
CA LEU A 103 0.82 -10.31 -19.44
C LEU A 103 1.83 -9.67 -20.39
N ALA A 104 3.07 -10.18 -20.42
CA ALA A 104 4.11 -9.75 -21.36
C ALA A 104 3.79 -10.08 -22.83
N ILE A 105 2.90 -11.04 -23.11
CA ILE A 105 2.48 -11.41 -24.49
C ILE A 105 1.71 -10.25 -25.14
N TYR A 106 1.00 -9.47 -24.33
CA TYR A 106 0.26 -8.29 -24.78
C TYR A 106 1.17 -7.07 -24.96
N GLY A 107 2.48 -7.19 -24.77
CA GLY A 107 3.46 -6.12 -24.91
C GLY A 107 4.06 -5.68 -23.58
N LYS A 108 4.51 -4.42 -23.52
CA LYS A 108 5.17 -3.89 -22.33
C LYS A 108 4.14 -3.69 -21.21
N LEU A 109 4.17 -4.57 -20.20
CA LEU A 109 3.39 -4.40 -18.98
C LEU A 109 3.76 -3.10 -18.30
N HIS A 110 2.75 -2.34 -17.90
CA HIS A 110 2.91 -1.12 -17.13
C HIS A 110 2.18 -1.26 -15.83
N GLN A 111 2.86 -0.97 -14.74
CA GLN A 111 2.29 -1.06 -13.41
C GLN A 111 2.22 0.35 -12.82
N LEU A 112 1.01 0.75 -12.44
CA LEU A 112 0.77 1.96 -11.65
C LEU A 112 0.54 1.55 -10.20
N GLY A 113 1.31 2.16 -9.31
CA GLY A 113 1.26 1.95 -7.87
C GLY A 113 0.57 3.09 -7.13
N ASN A 114 0.68 3.08 -5.80
CA ASN A 114 0.21 4.20 -4.98
C ASN A 114 0.90 5.51 -5.38
N THR A 115 2.20 5.53 -5.61
CA THR A 115 2.93 6.76 -5.98
C THR A 115 2.43 7.42 -7.26
N ASP A 116 1.95 6.63 -8.23
CA ASP A 116 1.50 7.15 -9.52
C ASP A 116 0.09 7.77 -9.44
N LEU A 117 -0.78 7.19 -8.62
CA LEU A 117 -2.12 7.73 -8.40
C LEU A 117 -2.11 8.98 -7.50
N PHE A 118 -1.02 9.21 -6.77
CA PHE A 118 -0.85 10.35 -5.90
C PHE A 118 -0.03 11.43 -6.62
N ALA A 119 -0.62 12.60 -6.83
CA ALA A 119 0.08 13.70 -7.49
C ALA A 119 1.38 14.09 -6.74
N ALA A 120 2.54 13.91 -7.38
CA ALA A 120 3.83 14.38 -6.88
C ALA A 120 3.75 15.90 -6.62
N GLY A 121 3.98 16.33 -5.38
CA GLY A 121 3.87 17.73 -4.97
C GLY A 121 2.56 18.11 -4.26
N THR A 122 1.59 17.19 -4.10
CA THR A 122 0.53 17.34 -3.07
C THR A 122 1.04 16.99 -1.67
N ALA A 123 2.29 16.51 -1.57
CA ALA A 123 3.01 16.26 -0.32
C ALA A 123 3.15 17.51 0.58
N ALA A 124 3.02 18.72 0.04
CA ALA A 124 3.02 19.98 0.79
C ALA A 124 1.75 20.18 1.64
N VAL A 125 0.70 19.41 1.38
CA VAL A 125 -0.43 19.26 2.30
C VAL A 125 -0.19 17.94 3.04
N GLY A 126 -0.05 18.00 4.36
CA GLY A 126 0.35 16.89 5.22
C GLY A 126 -0.61 15.69 5.27
N SER A 127 -1.24 15.26 4.18
CA SER A 127 -2.13 14.11 4.12
C SER A 127 -1.47 12.96 3.35
N GLY A 128 -0.86 12.00 4.07
CA GLY A 128 -0.24 10.80 3.48
C GLY A 128 -1.21 9.79 2.84
N TRP A 129 -2.51 10.08 2.79
CA TRP A 129 -3.54 9.20 2.20
C TRP A 129 -4.62 10.04 1.47
N PRO A 130 -5.11 9.70 0.25
CA PRO A 130 -6.10 10.50 -0.51
C PRO A 130 -7.52 9.95 -0.41
N ALA A 131 -7.77 8.83 0.27
CA ALA A 131 -9.11 8.31 0.52
C ALA A 131 -10.06 9.29 1.25
N ILE A 132 -9.58 10.47 1.66
CA ILE A 132 -10.38 11.49 2.36
C ILE A 132 -10.25 12.89 1.78
N ALA A 133 -9.09 13.28 1.26
CA ALA A 133 -8.79 14.69 1.13
C ALA A 133 -9.47 15.41 -0.04
N VAL A 134 -10.08 14.71 -1.01
CA VAL A 134 -10.62 15.40 -2.21
C VAL A 134 -12.02 14.99 -2.64
N HIS A 135 -12.55 13.83 -2.24
CA HIS A 135 -13.93 13.50 -2.62
C HIS A 135 -14.99 13.83 -1.59
N HIS A 136 -14.64 14.13 -0.34
CA HIS A 136 -15.62 14.62 0.60
C HIS A 136 -14.95 15.36 1.78
N ASP A 137 -15.15 16.67 1.84
CA ASP A 137 -15.35 17.46 3.08
C ASP A 137 -16.51 16.87 3.97
N ARG A 138 -16.84 15.58 3.83
CA ARG A 138 -17.98 14.84 4.40
C ARG A 138 -17.72 13.36 4.74
N ALA A 139 -16.66 12.70 4.26
CA ALA A 139 -16.55 11.22 4.36
C ALA A 139 -15.93 10.72 5.67
N PHE A 140 -15.25 11.60 6.40
CA PHE A 140 -14.83 11.30 7.77
C PHE A 140 -15.34 12.42 8.64
N GLY A 141 -16.66 12.47 8.78
CA GLY A 141 -17.33 13.39 9.71
C GLY A 141 -16.80 13.25 11.14
N ASP A 142 -16.12 12.15 11.47
CA ASP A 142 -15.40 11.95 12.73
C ASP A 142 -14.19 10.98 12.61
N ARG A 143 -13.39 10.96 13.68
CA ARG A 143 -12.22 10.09 13.86
C ARG A 143 -12.57 8.60 13.87
N ASN A 144 -13.77 8.24 14.33
CA ASN A 144 -14.21 6.86 14.45
C ASN A 144 -14.42 6.21 13.08
N THR A 145 -15.06 6.93 12.16
CA THR A 145 -15.21 6.49 10.78
C THR A 145 -13.85 6.22 10.14
N ALA A 146 -12.85 7.07 10.43
CA ALA A 146 -11.49 6.93 9.90
C ALA A 146 -10.79 5.70 10.44
N ARG A 147 -10.96 5.45 11.74
CA ARG A 147 -10.48 4.24 12.38
C ARG A 147 -11.11 2.99 11.75
N THR A 148 -12.43 2.94 11.61
CA THR A 148 -13.15 1.80 11.02
C THR A 148 -12.73 1.54 9.58
N PHE A 149 -12.60 2.58 8.75
CA PHE A 149 -12.13 2.39 7.38
C PHE A 149 -10.71 1.83 7.33
N LEU A 150 -9.80 2.37 8.16
CA LEU A 150 -8.42 1.89 8.21
C LEU A 150 -8.33 0.44 8.71
N SER A 151 -9.06 0.09 9.77
CA SER A 151 -9.04 -1.27 10.32
C SER A 151 -9.75 -2.28 9.42
N ASP A 152 -10.93 -1.93 8.91
CA ASP A 152 -11.85 -2.90 8.33
C ASP A 152 -11.78 -2.99 6.81
N VAL A 153 -11.18 -2.01 6.15
CA VAL A 153 -11.04 -1.97 4.69
C VAL A 153 -9.57 -1.98 4.29
N VAL A 154 -8.78 -1.05 4.82
CA VAL A 154 -7.38 -0.91 4.40
C VAL A 154 -6.53 -2.08 4.91
N LEU A 155 -6.43 -2.25 6.23
CA LEU A 155 -5.54 -3.26 6.81
C LEU A 155 -5.92 -4.68 6.39
N LYS A 156 -7.21 -4.98 6.20
CA LYS A 156 -7.67 -6.31 5.75
C LYS A 156 -7.25 -6.68 4.33
N GLN A 157 -6.96 -5.70 3.47
CA GLN A 157 -6.49 -5.96 2.10
C GLN A 157 -4.96 -6.06 2.00
N LEU A 158 -4.25 -5.77 3.09
CA LEU A 158 -2.80 -5.87 3.10
C LEU A 158 -2.37 -7.30 3.40
N HIS A 159 -1.31 -7.74 2.71
CA HIS A 159 -0.64 -8.99 3.04
C HIS A 159 -0.13 -8.93 4.50
N PRO A 160 -0.19 -10.04 5.27
CA PRO A 160 0.28 -10.07 6.66
C PRO A 160 1.69 -9.51 6.85
N ASP A 161 2.63 -9.85 5.96
CA ASP A 161 4.02 -9.35 6.03
C ASP A 161 4.10 -7.82 5.93
N LEU A 162 3.20 -7.20 5.17
CA LEU A 162 3.14 -5.75 5.00
C LEU A 162 2.50 -5.08 6.23
N ILE A 163 1.56 -5.76 6.90
CA ILE A 163 1.03 -5.33 8.21
C ILE A 163 2.13 -5.40 9.27
N ASP A 164 2.93 -6.47 9.27
CA ASP A 164 4.06 -6.65 10.18
C ASP A 164 5.10 -5.54 10.01
N LEU A 165 5.41 -5.20 8.76
CA LEU A 165 6.30 -4.11 8.42
C LEU A 165 5.75 -2.74 8.86
N LEU A 166 4.46 -2.47 8.62
CA LEU A 166 3.80 -1.24 9.08
C LEU A 166 3.76 -1.15 10.62
N GLN A 167 3.48 -2.27 11.30
CA GLN A 167 3.48 -2.34 12.76
C GLN A 167 4.88 -2.08 13.30
N ALA A 168 5.92 -2.66 12.69
CA ALA A 168 7.32 -2.39 13.05
C ALA A 168 7.70 -0.91 12.88
N ILE A 169 7.29 -0.26 11.77
CA ILE A 169 7.52 1.20 11.59
C ILE A 169 6.79 2.00 12.66
N ALA A 170 5.51 1.70 12.92
CA ALA A 170 4.72 2.41 13.92
C ALA A 170 5.35 2.31 15.32
N LEU A 171 5.86 1.11 15.67
CA LEU A 171 6.46 0.83 16.95
C LEU A 171 7.88 1.40 17.11
N SER A 172 8.64 1.50 16.02
CA SER A 172 10.03 1.95 16.08
C SER A 172 10.14 3.43 16.40
N ARG A 173 10.91 3.76 17.45
CA ARG A 173 11.17 5.16 17.83
C ARG A 173 12.08 5.88 16.82
N ASN A 174 13.01 5.15 16.23
CA ASN A 174 14.01 5.72 15.34
C ASN A 174 13.60 5.60 13.86
N GLY A 175 12.59 4.79 13.55
CA GLY A 175 12.25 4.37 12.19
C GLY A 175 13.05 3.14 11.78
N LEU A 176 12.85 2.70 10.54
CA LEU A 176 13.53 1.53 9.98
C LEU A 176 14.61 1.95 8.98
N ALA A 177 15.87 1.63 9.26
CA ALA A 177 16.96 1.89 8.33
C ALA A 177 16.87 1.00 7.07
N GLU A 178 16.94 1.60 5.87
CA GLU A 178 16.80 0.89 4.58
C GLU A 178 17.83 -0.24 4.37
N GLU A 179 19.03 -0.09 4.94
CA GLU A 179 20.11 -1.09 4.84
C GLU A 179 19.81 -2.39 5.61
N GLN A 180 18.98 -2.33 6.65
CA GLN A 180 18.59 -3.48 7.47
C GLN A 180 17.34 -4.19 6.92
N LEU A 181 16.76 -3.67 5.84
CA LEU A 181 15.61 -4.25 5.16
C LEU A 181 16.09 -5.09 3.97
N ASP A 182 15.45 -6.24 3.76
CA ASP A 182 15.65 -7.02 2.55
C ASP A 182 15.04 -6.35 1.31
N VAL A 183 15.26 -6.94 0.14
CA VAL A 183 14.77 -6.40 -1.14
C VAL A 183 13.24 -6.33 -1.19
N GLY A 184 12.54 -7.30 -0.61
CA GLY A 184 11.07 -7.36 -0.60
C GLY A 184 10.49 -6.23 0.24
N HIS A 185 10.92 -6.12 1.50
CA HIS A 185 10.50 -5.05 2.39
C HIS A 185 10.79 -3.65 1.82
N ARG A 186 11.94 -3.46 1.16
CA ARG A 186 12.22 -2.19 0.48
C ARG A 186 11.26 -1.88 -0.67
N ALA A 187 10.86 -2.89 -1.44
CA ALA A 187 9.86 -2.72 -2.48
C ALA A 187 8.49 -2.36 -1.88
N ASP A 188 8.10 -3.04 -0.80
CA ASP A 188 6.86 -2.77 -0.07
C ASP A 188 6.80 -1.35 0.50
N LEU A 189 7.87 -0.88 1.15
CA LEU A 189 7.93 0.50 1.65
C LEU A 189 7.86 1.53 0.53
N ARG A 190 8.50 1.27 -0.61
CA ARG A 190 8.39 2.16 -1.77
C ARG A 190 6.98 2.16 -2.35
N TRP A 191 6.32 1.02 -2.40
CA TRP A 191 4.90 0.96 -2.78
C TRP A 191 4.02 1.72 -1.77
N LEU A 192 4.34 1.69 -0.49
CA LEU A 192 3.67 2.46 0.58
C LEU A 192 4.13 3.92 0.70
N ALA A 193 5.02 4.41 -0.17
CA ALA A 193 5.69 5.69 -0.02
C ALA A 193 4.78 6.88 0.32
N PRO A 194 3.50 6.98 -0.13
CA PRO A 194 2.65 8.07 0.31
C PRO A 194 2.39 8.15 1.82
N LEU A 195 2.45 7.02 2.52
CA LEU A 195 2.30 6.91 3.98
C LEU A 195 3.59 7.17 4.73
N LEU A 196 4.70 7.13 4.01
CA LEU A 196 6.00 7.08 4.58
C LEU A 196 6.78 8.33 4.21
N THR A 197 7.79 8.58 5.02
CA THR A 197 8.85 9.52 4.73
C THR A 197 10.15 8.77 4.87
N VAL A 198 11.07 9.05 3.96
CA VAL A 198 12.45 8.61 4.05
C VAL A 198 13.29 9.85 4.30
N ASP A 199 14.03 9.85 5.40
CA ASP A 199 14.94 10.94 5.70
C ASP A 199 16.23 10.85 4.84
N PRO A 200 17.08 11.88 4.81
CA PRO A 200 18.34 11.84 4.06
C PRO A 200 19.28 10.70 4.49
N SER A 201 19.11 10.16 5.70
CA SER A 201 19.85 9.02 6.23
C SER A 201 19.25 7.67 5.83
N LYS A 202 18.26 7.66 4.93
CA LYS A 202 17.55 6.47 4.44
C LYS A 202 16.79 5.72 5.54
N VAL A 203 16.24 6.45 6.49
CA VAL A 203 15.40 5.89 7.55
C VAL A 203 13.93 6.13 7.22
N TRP A 204 13.17 5.04 7.18
CA TRP A 204 11.75 5.03 6.90
C TRP A 204 10.92 5.28 8.15
N ARG A 205 9.95 6.18 8.04
CA ARG A 205 9.02 6.56 9.12
C ARG A 205 7.62 6.79 8.56
N LEU A 206 6.60 6.60 9.38
CA LEU A 206 5.26 7.09 9.08
C LEU A 206 5.29 8.61 8.90
N LYS A 207 4.60 9.12 7.88
CA LYS A 207 4.52 10.54 7.57
C LYS A 207 3.75 11.30 8.66
N SER A 208 4.41 12.27 9.29
CA SER A 208 3.80 13.13 10.31
C SER A 208 2.85 14.18 9.72
N GLY A 209 1.95 14.71 10.54
CA GLY A 209 1.00 15.77 10.15
C GLY A 209 -0.26 15.30 9.43
N CYS A 210 -0.41 13.99 9.21
CA CYS A 210 -1.60 13.39 8.59
C CYS A 210 -2.47 12.69 9.64
N ILE A 211 -3.72 13.15 9.80
CA ILE A 211 -4.69 12.53 10.73
C ILE A 211 -4.86 11.04 10.43
N ALA A 212 -4.99 10.64 9.16
CA ALA A 212 -5.15 9.24 8.78
C ALA A 212 -3.92 8.39 9.14
N VAL A 213 -2.71 8.92 8.94
CA VAL A 213 -1.47 8.22 9.33
C VAL A 213 -1.35 8.13 10.85
N SER A 214 -1.72 9.17 11.60
CA SER A 214 -1.74 9.13 13.06
C SER A 214 -2.76 8.12 13.61
N ILE A 215 -3.95 8.02 13.00
CA ILE A 215 -4.95 7.01 13.38
C ILE A 215 -4.43 5.60 13.04
N LEU A 216 -3.80 5.41 11.87
CA LEU A 216 -3.17 4.15 11.49
C LEU A 216 -2.09 3.74 12.49
N GLU A 217 -1.21 4.67 12.86
CA GLU A 217 -0.16 4.47 13.86
C GLU A 217 -0.73 4.03 15.20
N GLU A 218 -1.82 4.68 15.66
CA GLU A 218 -2.52 4.29 16.88
C GLU A 218 -3.14 2.91 16.80
N ILE A 219 -3.80 2.55 15.69
CA ILE A 219 -4.35 1.21 15.49
C ILE A 219 -3.21 0.18 15.63
N LEU A 220 -2.13 0.35 14.87
CA LEU A 220 -1.00 -0.59 14.84
C LEU A 220 -0.30 -0.74 16.20
N LYS A 221 -0.18 0.35 16.98
CA LYS A 221 0.41 0.34 18.33
C LYS A 221 -0.48 -0.32 19.39
N MET A 222 -1.79 -0.31 19.19
CA MET A 222 -2.76 -0.91 20.12
C MET A 222 -2.95 -2.41 19.88
N GLU A 223 -2.70 -2.88 18.66
CA GLU A 223 -2.74 -4.31 18.36
C GLU A 223 -1.57 -5.06 19.04
N PRO A 224 -1.79 -6.30 19.50
CA PRO A 224 -0.71 -7.16 19.97
C PRO A 224 0.39 -7.30 18.90
N VAL A 225 1.64 -7.17 19.32
CA VAL A 225 2.78 -7.23 18.39
C VAL A 225 2.92 -8.64 17.82
N SER A 226 2.94 -8.74 16.50
CA SER A 226 3.13 -10.01 15.80
C SER A 226 4.59 -10.48 15.86
N PRO A 227 4.85 -11.79 15.72
CA PRO A 227 6.20 -12.31 15.57
C PRO A 227 6.97 -11.69 14.39
N GLY A 228 6.32 -11.44 13.25
CA GLY A 228 6.99 -10.85 12.09
C GLY A 228 7.35 -9.38 12.30
N ALA A 229 6.48 -8.58 12.93
CA ALA A 229 6.81 -7.20 13.29
C ALA A 229 8.00 -7.14 14.26
N ALA A 230 8.04 -8.06 15.23
CA ALA A 230 9.16 -8.17 16.15
C ALA A 230 10.46 -8.62 15.45
N GLU A 231 10.40 -9.52 14.46
CA GLU A 231 11.55 -9.92 13.65
C GLU A 231 12.10 -8.75 12.83
N VAL A 232 11.23 -7.92 12.24
CA VAL A 232 11.65 -6.69 11.54
C VAL A 232 12.36 -5.74 12.49
N LEU A 233 11.81 -5.50 13.69
CA LEU A 233 12.44 -4.67 14.72
C LEU A 233 13.79 -5.25 15.20
N PHE A 234 13.86 -6.57 15.38
CA PHE A 234 15.07 -7.27 15.77
C PHE A 234 16.19 -7.05 14.75
N ARG A 235 15.90 -7.24 13.45
CA ARG A 235 16.85 -6.97 12.35
C ARG A 235 17.24 -5.50 12.28
N ASN A 236 16.34 -4.59 12.66
CA ASN A 236 16.60 -3.16 12.73
C ASN A 236 17.28 -2.72 14.05
N ALA A 237 18.11 -3.58 14.62
CA ALA A 237 18.90 -3.33 15.84
C ALA A 237 18.07 -2.87 17.06
N GLN A 238 16.82 -3.30 17.17
CA GLN A 238 15.94 -3.03 18.32
C GLN A 238 15.48 -4.33 19.03
N PRO A 239 16.42 -5.24 19.39
CA PRO A 239 16.10 -6.55 19.95
C PRO A 239 15.34 -6.46 21.29
N ASP A 240 15.65 -5.48 22.12
CA ASP A 240 15.06 -5.31 23.46
C ASP A 240 13.61 -4.88 23.39
N PHE A 241 13.33 -3.96 22.49
CA PHE A 241 11.97 -3.53 22.24
C PHE A 241 11.14 -4.64 21.58
N ALA A 242 11.71 -5.39 20.63
CA ALA A 242 11.06 -6.53 20.00
C ALA A 242 10.66 -7.61 21.04
N ILE A 243 11.60 -8.06 21.86
CA ILE A 243 11.37 -9.12 22.87
C ILE A 243 10.32 -8.67 23.89
N ARG A 244 10.47 -7.49 24.48
CA ARG A 244 9.49 -6.97 25.46
C ARG A 244 8.09 -6.82 24.86
N SER A 245 8.01 -6.41 23.59
CA SER A 245 6.72 -6.27 22.91
C SER A 245 6.03 -7.62 22.68
N LEU A 246 6.78 -8.66 22.31
CA LEU A 246 6.25 -10.02 22.22
C LEU A 246 5.79 -10.57 23.58
N VAL A 247 6.56 -10.32 24.65
CA VAL A 247 6.16 -10.71 26.02
C VAL A 247 4.85 -10.04 26.41
N ARG A 248 4.71 -8.73 26.17
CA ARG A 248 3.48 -7.97 26.44
C ARG A 248 2.29 -8.46 25.60
N ALA A 249 2.55 -8.89 24.36
CA ALA A 249 1.56 -9.48 23.48
C ALA A 249 1.22 -10.95 23.83
N GLY A 250 1.82 -11.54 24.87
CA GLY A 250 1.61 -12.93 25.26
C GLY A 250 2.33 -13.96 24.38
N GLN A 251 3.16 -13.52 23.42
CA GLN A 251 3.89 -14.34 22.46
C GLN A 251 5.20 -14.90 23.05
N ARG A 252 5.11 -15.59 24.19
CA ARG A 252 6.29 -16.04 24.97
C ARG A 252 7.24 -16.94 24.18
N LYS A 253 6.71 -17.84 23.34
CA LYS A 253 7.54 -18.75 22.54
C LYS A 253 8.42 -17.96 21.55
N SER A 254 7.83 -17.02 20.84
CA SER A 254 8.56 -16.16 19.88
C SER A 254 9.52 -15.21 20.60
N ALA A 255 9.16 -14.70 21.78
CA ALA A 255 10.05 -13.88 22.58
C ALA A 255 11.31 -14.65 23.02
N LEU A 256 11.14 -15.89 23.46
CA LEU A 256 12.25 -16.78 23.85
C LEU A 256 13.12 -17.15 22.66
N ASP A 257 12.52 -17.39 21.48
CA ASP A 257 13.25 -17.62 20.24
C ASP A 257 14.18 -16.45 19.91
N LEU A 258 13.63 -15.22 19.88
CA LEU A 258 14.44 -14.01 19.66
C LEU A 258 15.53 -13.84 20.73
N LEU A 259 15.21 -14.03 22.01
CA LEU A 259 16.17 -13.93 23.10
C LEU A 259 17.33 -14.94 22.94
N SER A 260 17.02 -16.16 22.52
CA SER A 260 18.04 -17.20 22.28
C SER A 260 19.01 -16.82 21.18
N ARG A 261 18.52 -16.18 20.11
CA ARG A 261 19.30 -15.65 18.99
C ARG A 261 20.17 -14.44 19.36
N CYS A 262 19.81 -13.72 20.44
CA CYS A 262 20.57 -12.59 20.99
C CYS A 262 21.69 -13.01 21.96
N GLY A 263 21.96 -14.31 22.14
CA GLY A 263 22.93 -14.80 23.12
C GLY A 263 22.39 -14.91 24.55
N GLY A 264 21.06 -14.88 24.73
CA GLY A 264 20.39 -15.23 25.99
C GLY A 264 20.85 -14.39 27.20
N VAL A 265 21.59 -15.01 28.12
CA VAL A 265 22.02 -14.41 29.40
C VAL A 265 22.78 -13.09 29.21
N MET A 266 23.57 -12.95 28.13
CA MET A 266 24.30 -11.72 27.83
C MET A 266 23.38 -10.54 27.48
N PHE A 267 22.18 -10.83 26.98
CA PHE A 267 21.18 -9.82 26.66
C PHE A 267 20.67 -9.09 27.91
N GLY A 268 20.38 -9.85 28.97
CA GLY A 268 20.00 -9.29 30.27
C GLY A 268 21.12 -8.47 30.92
N HIS A 269 22.38 -8.81 30.66
CA HIS A 269 23.54 -8.02 31.11
C HIS A 269 23.71 -6.71 30.33
N LEU A 270 23.45 -6.71 29.01
CA LEU A 270 23.61 -5.53 28.15
C LEU A 270 22.45 -4.54 28.23
N HIS A 271 21.21 -5.04 28.42
CA HIS A 271 19.99 -4.21 28.40
C HIS A 271 19.29 -4.14 29.77
N GLY A 272 19.83 -4.79 30.80
CA GLY A 272 19.33 -4.80 32.17
C GLY A 272 18.23 -5.82 32.43
N ALA A 273 17.98 -6.12 33.71
CA ALA A 273 17.01 -7.13 34.15
C ALA A 273 15.55 -6.83 33.76
N GLN A 274 15.23 -5.60 33.34
CA GLN A 274 13.90 -5.22 32.85
C GLN A 274 13.66 -5.62 31.38
N ALA A 275 14.70 -6.10 30.68
CA ALA A 275 14.63 -6.52 29.28
C ALA A 275 14.31 -8.02 29.10
N THR A 276 14.35 -8.80 30.19
CA THR A 276 14.03 -10.24 30.27
C THR A 276 12.75 -10.45 31.08
#